data_AF-A0A2W5HCM4-F1
#
_entry.id   AF-A0A2W5HCM4-F1
#
_cell.length_a   1.000
_cell.length_b   1.000
_cell.length_c   1.000
_cell.angle_alpha   90.00
_cell.angle_beta   90.00
_cell.angle_gamma   90.00
#
_symmetry.space_group_name_H-M   'P 1'
#
loop_
_entity.id
_entity.type
_entity.pdbx_description
1 polymer ?
#
loop_
_entity_poly.entity_id
_entity_poly.type
_entity_poly.pdbx_seq_one_letter_code
_entity_poly.pdbx_strand_id
1 'polypeptide(L)'
;MAKIGAQKAANMTGVSKATIQRAMKSGRLSYEVDEHGQKLIDTSELERVFTIKQDSASTSEAMIKAELQKATDMLEMERVKMRLRMLEDQLHITQQTLEDVKEQREQWQKQAQQVLITSQHSQKAAEELKQELKDRDAREKEIRQKQMEMRMKRMQAQNQNQEPAQNATIWTKLFKRA
;
A
#
# COMPACT_ATOMS: atom_id res chain seq x y z
N MET A 1 59.62 -36.90 31.06
CA MET A 1 59.50 -36.02 29.89
C MET A 1 60.17 -36.69 28.70
N ALA A 2 59.76 -36.40 27.47
CA ALA A 2 60.27 -37.11 26.30
C ALA A 2 61.68 -36.62 25.95
N LYS A 3 62.62 -37.56 25.73
CA LYS A 3 63.99 -37.26 25.33
C LYS A 3 64.12 -37.39 23.82
N ILE A 4 64.67 -36.38 23.15
CA ILE A 4 64.79 -36.34 21.70
C ILE A 4 66.18 -35.91 21.24
N GLY A 5 66.63 -36.47 20.11
CA GLY A 5 67.89 -36.07 19.50
C GLY A 5 67.84 -34.69 18.84
N ALA A 6 69.01 -34.09 18.61
CA ALA A 6 69.15 -32.74 18.05
C ALA A 6 68.43 -32.50 16.70
N GLN A 7 68.28 -33.55 15.86
CA GLN A 7 67.55 -33.44 14.59
C GLN A 7 66.04 -33.28 14.81
N LYS A 8 65.46 -34.06 15.73
CA LYS A 8 64.04 -33.99 16.07
C LYS A 8 63.71 -32.68 16.80
N ALA A 9 64.63 -32.22 17.65
CA ALA A 9 64.56 -30.91 18.29
C ALA A 9 64.53 -29.74 17.29
N ALA A 10 65.36 -29.79 16.26
CA ALA A 10 65.37 -28.79 15.18
C ALA A 10 64.02 -28.71 14.46
N ASN A 11 63.44 -29.88 14.13
CA ASN A 11 62.14 -29.95 13.46
C ASN A 11 60.99 -29.43 14.35
N MET A 12 61.02 -29.70 15.65
CA MET A 12 59.97 -29.27 16.58
C MET A 12 60.00 -27.76 16.86
N THR A 13 61.18 -27.14 16.84
CA THR A 13 61.37 -25.72 17.18
C THR A 13 61.36 -24.80 15.96
N GLY A 14 61.48 -25.36 14.74
CA GLY A 14 61.66 -24.59 13.50
C GLY A 14 63.05 -23.94 13.38
N VAL A 15 64.02 -24.34 14.21
CA VAL A 15 65.37 -23.77 14.25
C VAL A 15 66.37 -24.78 13.67
N SER A 16 67.42 -24.30 12.99
CA SER A 16 68.44 -25.17 12.39
C SER A 16 69.15 -26.09 13.41
N LYS A 17 69.51 -27.31 12.99
CA LYS A 17 70.28 -28.27 13.81
C LYS A 17 71.58 -27.67 14.36
N ALA A 18 72.27 -26.83 13.57
CA ALA A 18 73.50 -26.16 13.98
C ALA A 18 73.28 -25.20 15.15
N THR A 19 72.14 -24.50 15.17
CA THR A 19 71.75 -23.62 16.28
C THR A 19 71.45 -24.41 17.55
N ILE A 20 70.76 -25.55 17.44
CA ILE A 20 70.54 -26.47 18.57
C ILE A 20 71.87 -26.97 19.12
N GLN A 21 72.79 -27.39 18.25
CA GLN A 21 74.13 -27.85 18.65
C GLN A 21 74.96 -26.74 19.28
N ARG A 22 74.87 -25.50 18.79
CA ARG A 22 75.54 -24.35 19.40
C ARG A 22 74.98 -24.07 20.80
N ALA A 23 73.66 -24.15 20.98
CA ALA A 23 73.03 -23.95 22.29
C ALA A 23 73.41 -25.04 23.31
N MET A 24 73.58 -26.29 22.85
CA MET A 24 74.14 -27.35 23.69
C MET A 24 75.60 -27.08 24.05
N LYS A 25 76.43 -26.66 23.08
CA LYS A 25 77.85 -26.36 23.32
C LYS A 25 78.06 -25.15 24.24
N SER A 26 77.19 -24.15 24.16
CA SER A 26 77.24 -22.95 24.99
C SER A 26 76.62 -23.13 26.38
N GLY A 27 76.11 -24.33 26.71
CA GLY A 27 75.42 -24.61 27.98
C GLY A 27 74.04 -23.94 28.13
N ARG A 28 73.49 -23.35 27.06
CA ARG A 28 72.16 -22.72 27.09
C ARG A 28 71.04 -23.76 27.12
N LEU A 29 71.29 -24.93 26.52
CA LEU A 29 70.38 -26.06 26.43
C LEU A 29 71.01 -27.28 27.12
N SER A 30 70.32 -27.80 28.13
CA SER A 30 70.77 -29.00 28.84
C SER A 30 70.55 -30.25 27.99
N TYR A 31 71.49 -31.19 28.05
CA TYR A 31 71.39 -32.46 27.36
C TYR A 31 71.99 -33.58 28.22
N GLU A 32 71.51 -34.78 28.00
CA GLU A 32 72.07 -36.01 28.55
C GLU A 32 72.77 -36.80 27.45
N VAL A 33 73.68 -37.70 27.83
CA VAL A 33 74.37 -38.59 26.92
C VAL A 33 73.91 -40.00 27.21
N ASP A 34 73.35 -40.66 26.21
CA ASP A 34 72.90 -42.05 26.28
C ASP A 34 74.07 -43.04 26.32
N GLU A 35 73.79 -44.32 26.61
CA GLU A 35 74.78 -45.41 26.65
C GLU A 35 75.56 -45.55 25.32
N HIS A 36 74.95 -45.11 24.21
CA HIS A 36 75.55 -45.07 22.88
C HIS A 36 76.28 -43.76 22.54
N GLY A 37 76.50 -42.87 23.52
CA GLY A 37 77.20 -41.60 23.31
C GLY A 37 76.36 -40.52 22.61
N GLN A 38 75.06 -40.75 22.42
CA GLN A 38 74.16 -39.81 21.72
C GLN A 38 73.62 -38.74 22.66
N LYS A 39 73.62 -37.48 22.19
CA LYS A 39 73.07 -36.36 22.96
C LYS A 39 71.55 -36.29 22.85
N LEU A 40 70.89 -36.45 24.00
CA LEU A 40 69.45 -36.41 24.14
C LEU A 40 69.03 -35.15 24.90
N ILE A 41 68.04 -34.44 24.37
CA ILE A 41 67.53 -33.18 24.91
C ILE A 41 66.11 -33.43 25.42
N ASP A 42 65.78 -32.90 26.59
CA ASP A 42 64.42 -32.90 27.11
C ASP A 42 63.54 -31.90 26.33
N THR A 43 62.31 -32.29 25.99
CA THR A 43 61.32 -31.41 25.38
C THR A 43 61.09 -30.12 26.17
N SER A 44 61.11 -30.18 27.51
CA SER A 44 60.89 -28.99 28.35
C SER A 44 62.04 -27.99 28.27
N GLU A 45 63.27 -28.48 28.11
CA GLU A 45 64.43 -27.62 27.87
C GLU A 45 64.36 -26.94 26.50
N LEU A 46 63.78 -27.62 25.50
CA LEU A 46 63.55 -27.02 24.19
C LEU A 46 62.52 -25.91 24.25
N GLU A 47 61.38 -26.13 24.90
CA GLU A 47 60.33 -25.12 25.07
C GLU A 47 60.82 -23.90 25.85
N ARG A 48 61.65 -24.11 26.89
CA ARG A 48 62.27 -23.03 27.67
C ARG A 48 63.19 -22.15 26.82
N VAL A 49 63.95 -22.76 25.92
CA VAL A 49 65.11 -22.12 25.25
C VAL A 49 64.76 -21.63 23.84
N PHE A 50 63.84 -22.32 23.18
CA PHE A 50 63.35 -22.06 21.83
C PHE A 50 61.84 -22.20 21.88
N THR A 51 61.15 -21.13 22.27
CA THR A 51 59.69 -21.06 22.24
C THR A 51 59.20 -21.61 20.90
N ILE A 52 58.45 -22.70 20.94
CA ILE A 52 57.95 -23.38 19.73
C ILE A 52 57.07 -22.37 18.99
N LYS A 53 57.59 -21.80 17.91
CA LYS A 53 56.86 -20.87 17.06
C LYS A 53 55.76 -21.64 16.34
N GLN A 54 54.54 -21.56 16.86
CA GLN A 54 53.34 -21.93 16.11
C GLN A 54 53.02 -20.85 15.07
N ASP A 55 53.97 -20.51 14.20
CA ASP A 55 53.79 -19.49 13.17
C ASP A 55 52.87 -19.95 12.02
N SER A 56 52.47 -21.23 12.00
CA SER A 56 51.55 -21.80 10.99
C SER A 56 50.07 -21.73 11.35
N ALA A 57 49.71 -21.58 12.63
CA ALA A 57 48.31 -21.53 13.06
C ALA A 57 47.65 -20.16 12.75
N SER A 58 48.40 -19.07 12.95
CA SER A 58 47.88 -17.70 12.78
C SER A 58 47.52 -17.33 11.34
N THR A 59 48.27 -17.85 10.35
CA THR A 59 47.99 -17.61 8.93
C THR A 59 46.74 -18.37 8.47
N SER A 60 46.53 -19.59 8.98
CA SER A 60 45.36 -20.39 8.66
C SER A 60 44.07 -19.80 9.25
N GLU A 61 44.11 -19.26 10.48
CA GLU A 61 42.96 -18.61 11.10
C GLU A 61 42.54 -17.32 10.37
N ALA A 62 43.50 -16.50 9.94
CA ALA A 62 43.21 -15.30 9.18
C ALA A 62 42.54 -15.61 7.82
N MET A 63 42.98 -16.69 7.16
CA MET A 63 42.43 -17.12 5.87
C MET A 63 41.00 -17.66 6.03
N ILE A 64 40.74 -18.47 7.06
CA ILE A 64 39.39 -18.97 7.38
C ILE A 64 38.44 -17.80 7.70
N LYS A 65 38.91 -16.81 8.47
CA LYS A 65 38.10 -15.65 8.82
C LYS A 65 37.75 -14.79 7.60
N ALA A 66 38.68 -14.63 6.67
CA ALA A 66 38.43 -13.91 5.42
C ALA A 66 37.42 -14.64 4.52
N GLU A 67 37.49 -15.96 4.44
CA GLU A 67 36.56 -16.77 3.66
C GLU A 67 35.15 -16.78 4.28
N LEU A 68 35.07 -16.85 5.62
CA LEU A 68 33.80 -16.72 6.34
C LEU A 68 33.18 -15.34 6.13
N GLN A 69 33.97 -14.25 6.19
CA GLN A 69 33.49 -12.90 5.92
C GLN A 69 32.95 -12.76 4.49
N LYS A 70 33.66 -13.33 3.51
CA LYS A 70 33.20 -13.32 2.11
C LYS A 70 31.89 -14.07 1.93
N ALA A 71 31.72 -15.20 2.62
CA ALA A 71 30.48 -15.96 2.62
C ALA A 71 29.33 -15.15 3.27
N THR A 72 29.58 -14.46 4.39
CA THR A 72 28.58 -13.60 5.02
C THR A 72 28.18 -12.45 4.11
N ASP A 73 29.16 -11.77 3.49
CA ASP A 73 28.90 -10.63 2.60
C ASP A 73 28.08 -11.07 1.37
N MET A 74 28.34 -12.27 0.84
CA MET A 74 27.56 -12.85 -0.25
C MET A 74 26.11 -13.13 0.17
N LEU A 75 25.89 -13.67 1.37
CA LEU A 75 24.55 -13.89 1.91
C LEU A 75 23.80 -12.57 2.16
N GLU A 76 24.49 -11.55 2.67
CA GLU A 76 23.91 -10.23 2.86
C GLU A 76 23.53 -9.57 1.53
N MET A 77 24.40 -9.69 0.53
CA MET A 77 24.13 -9.21 -0.83
C MET A 77 22.89 -9.88 -1.43
N GLU A 78 22.75 -11.19 -1.32
CA GLU A 78 21.56 -11.90 -1.80
C GLU A 78 20.31 -11.51 -1.00
N ARG A 79 20.42 -11.31 0.32
CA ARG A 79 19.31 -10.79 1.15
C ARG A 79 18.86 -9.42 0.68
N VAL A 80 19.79 -8.52 0.36
CA VAL A 80 19.49 -7.18 -0.15
C VAL A 80 18.86 -7.24 -1.52
N LYS A 81 19.39 -8.05 -2.45
CA LYS A 81 18.80 -8.25 -3.78
C LYS A 81 17.38 -8.79 -3.71
N MET A 82 17.12 -9.75 -2.82
CA MET A 82 15.78 -10.29 -2.62
C MET A 82 14.81 -9.22 -2.12
N ARG A 83 15.22 -8.41 -1.13
CA ARG A 83 14.39 -7.29 -0.64
C ARG A 83 14.13 -6.25 -1.73
N LEU A 84 15.13 -5.97 -2.56
CA LEU A 84 15.01 -5.02 -3.67
C LEU A 84 13.97 -5.52 -4.69
N ARG A 85 14.05 -6.80 -5.10
CA ARG A 85 13.03 -7.41 -5.98
C ARG A 85 11.63 -7.37 -5.37
N MET A 86 11.49 -7.72 -4.09
CA MET A 86 10.20 -7.66 -3.40
C MET A 86 9.62 -6.24 -3.37
N LEU A 87 10.47 -5.22 -3.15
CA LEU A 87 10.06 -3.82 -3.17
C LEU A 87 9.68 -3.36 -4.57
N GLU A 88 10.43 -3.78 -5.61
CA GLU A 88 10.10 -3.51 -7.01
C GLU A 88 8.74 -4.13 -7.39
N ASP A 89 8.48 -5.38 -6.99
CA ASP A 89 7.21 -6.06 -7.24
C ASP A 89 6.05 -5.35 -6.51
N GLN A 90 6.24 -4.97 -5.24
CA GLN A 90 5.25 -4.19 -4.50
C GLN A 90 4.98 -2.83 -5.14
N LEU A 91 6.03 -2.16 -5.62
CA LEU A 91 5.90 -0.88 -6.31
C LEU A 91 5.12 -1.06 -7.62
N HIS A 92 5.39 -2.13 -8.37
CA HIS A 92 4.66 -2.43 -9.59
C HIS A 92 3.17 -2.69 -9.32
N ILE A 93 2.87 -3.55 -8.35
CA ILE A 93 1.49 -3.88 -7.96
C ILE A 93 0.76 -2.61 -7.49
N THR A 94 1.39 -1.80 -6.64
CA THR A 94 0.77 -0.57 -6.15
C THR A 94 0.51 0.43 -7.27
N GLN A 95 1.42 0.58 -8.24
CA GLN A 95 1.19 1.40 -9.42
C GLN A 95 0.01 0.91 -10.27
N GLN A 96 -0.11 -0.40 -10.49
CA GLN A 96 -1.25 -0.98 -11.20
C GLN A 96 -2.56 -0.70 -10.48
N THR A 97 -2.62 -0.98 -9.17
CA THR A 97 -3.83 -0.71 -8.37
C THR A 97 -4.20 0.76 -8.35
N LEU A 98 -3.22 1.66 -8.37
CA LEU A 98 -3.44 3.10 -8.39
C LEU A 98 -4.04 3.54 -9.73
N GLU A 99 -3.61 2.93 -10.83
CA GLU A 99 -4.20 3.19 -12.15
C GLU A 99 -5.63 2.66 -12.24
N ASP A 100 -5.88 1.42 -11.80
CA ASP A 100 -7.23 0.85 -11.73
C ASP A 100 -8.19 1.74 -10.91
N VAL A 101 -7.73 2.25 -9.76
CA VAL A 101 -8.54 3.13 -8.90
C VAL A 101 -8.82 4.48 -9.57
N LYS A 102 -7.85 5.04 -10.32
CA LYS A 102 -8.09 6.27 -11.08
C LYS A 102 -9.14 6.04 -12.17
N GLU A 103 -9.03 4.95 -12.93
CA GLU A 103 -10.00 4.61 -13.97
C GLU A 103 -11.40 4.44 -13.38
N GLN A 104 -11.53 3.70 -12.27
CA GLN A 104 -12.81 3.54 -11.56
C GLN A 104 -13.36 4.88 -11.07
N ARG A 105 -12.50 5.75 -10.52
CA ARG A 105 -12.90 7.10 -10.09
C ARG A 105 -13.43 7.92 -11.26
N GLU A 106 -12.74 7.91 -12.40
CA GLU A 106 -13.19 8.63 -13.60
C GLU A 106 -14.53 8.08 -14.12
N GLN A 107 -14.71 6.77 -14.14
CA GLN A 107 -15.96 6.13 -14.53
C GLN A 107 -17.10 6.53 -13.59
N TRP A 108 -16.88 6.52 -12.28
CA TRP A 108 -17.86 6.97 -11.30
C TRP A 108 -18.18 8.46 -11.44
N GLN A 109 -17.19 9.30 -11.72
CA GLN A 109 -17.44 10.73 -11.99
C GLN A 109 -18.31 10.92 -13.24
N LYS A 110 -18.04 10.18 -14.33
CA LYS A 110 -18.86 10.20 -15.54
C LYS A 110 -20.29 9.72 -15.27
N GLN A 111 -20.45 8.63 -14.52
CA GLN A 111 -21.77 8.11 -14.15
C GLN A 111 -22.54 9.10 -13.27
N ALA A 112 -21.89 9.68 -12.26
CA ALA A 112 -22.51 10.69 -11.40
C ALA A 112 -22.96 11.93 -12.19
N GLN A 113 -22.12 12.40 -13.13
CA GLN A 113 -22.47 13.50 -14.02
C GLN A 113 -23.67 13.14 -14.92
N GLN A 114 -23.69 11.93 -15.48
CA GLN A 114 -24.80 11.46 -16.31
C GLN A 114 -26.12 11.36 -15.53
N VAL A 115 -26.07 10.84 -14.30
CA VAL A 115 -27.24 10.77 -13.41
C VAL A 115 -27.75 12.18 -13.08
N LEU A 116 -26.85 13.12 -12.77
CA LEU A 116 -27.21 14.49 -12.49
C LEU A 116 -27.90 15.16 -13.68
N ILE A 117 -27.33 15.02 -14.88
CA ILE A 117 -27.92 15.55 -16.13
C ILE A 117 -29.31 14.94 -16.36
N THR A 118 -29.43 13.62 -16.24
CA THR A 118 -30.72 12.92 -16.45
C THR A 118 -31.77 13.35 -15.43
N SER A 119 -31.39 13.51 -14.16
CA SER A 119 -32.26 14.02 -13.10
C SER A 119 -32.72 15.45 -13.39
N GLN A 120 -31.82 16.33 -13.83
CA GLN A 120 -32.18 17.71 -14.19
C GLN A 120 -33.15 17.76 -15.37
N HIS A 121 -32.94 16.94 -16.42
CA HIS A 121 -33.86 16.85 -17.54
C HIS A 121 -35.22 16.32 -17.12
N SER A 122 -35.25 15.28 -16.28
CA SER A 122 -36.51 14.73 -15.75
C SER A 122 -37.28 15.76 -14.92
N GLN A 123 -36.58 16.52 -14.07
CA GLN A 123 -37.19 17.60 -13.28
C GLN A 123 -37.78 18.70 -14.18
N LYS A 124 -37.03 19.17 -15.18
CA LYS A 124 -37.52 20.17 -16.14
C LYS A 124 -38.75 19.69 -16.90
N ALA A 125 -38.73 18.45 -17.40
CA ALA A 125 -39.88 17.87 -18.09
C ALA A 125 -41.12 17.78 -17.18
N ALA A 126 -40.93 17.43 -15.90
CA ALA A 126 -42.01 17.40 -14.93
C ALA A 126 -42.56 18.81 -14.62
N GLU A 127 -41.69 19.83 -14.55
CA GLU A 127 -42.10 21.22 -14.38
C GLU A 127 -42.88 21.76 -15.59
N GLU A 128 -42.41 21.49 -16.80
CA GLU A 128 -43.07 21.86 -18.06
C GLU A 128 -44.46 21.21 -18.17
N LEU A 129 -44.56 19.90 -17.90
CA LEU A 129 -45.85 19.20 -17.88
C LEU A 129 -46.81 19.79 -16.83
N LYS A 130 -46.29 20.15 -15.64
CA LYS A 130 -47.10 20.78 -14.60
C LYS A 130 -47.58 22.17 -15.01
N GLN A 131 -46.78 22.94 -15.76
CA GLN A 131 -47.19 24.22 -16.30
C GLN A 131 -48.27 24.05 -17.38
N GLU A 132 -48.09 23.12 -18.31
CA GLU A 132 -49.08 22.83 -19.35
C GLU A 132 -50.44 22.42 -18.77
N LEU A 133 -50.44 21.56 -17.73
CA LEU A 133 -51.66 21.17 -17.03
C LEU A 133 -52.35 22.38 -16.36
N LYS A 134 -51.59 23.27 -15.72
CA LYS A 134 -52.15 24.49 -15.12
C LYS A 134 -52.77 25.41 -16.17
N ASP A 135 -52.10 25.59 -17.31
CA ASP A 135 -52.59 26.42 -18.40
C ASP A 135 -53.85 25.82 -19.02
N ARG A 136 -53.90 24.50 -19.19
CA ARG A 136 -55.10 23.78 -19.65
C ARG A 136 -56.26 23.99 -18.69
N ASP A 137 -56.05 23.82 -17.39
CA ASP A 137 -57.08 24.03 -16.38
C ASP A 137 -57.54 25.49 -16.30
N ALA A 138 -56.63 26.46 -16.49
CA ALA A 138 -56.96 27.87 -16.56
C ALA A 138 -57.86 28.18 -17.78
N ARG A 139 -57.48 27.69 -18.97
CA ARG A 139 -58.30 27.82 -20.19
C ARG A 139 -59.67 27.18 -20.03
N GLU A 140 -59.76 25.98 -19.44
CA GLU A 140 -61.04 25.33 -19.17
C GLU A 140 -61.92 26.15 -18.21
N LYS A 141 -61.33 26.75 -17.16
CA LYS A 141 -62.03 27.65 -16.23
C LYS A 141 -62.53 28.90 -16.94
N GLU A 142 -61.70 29.54 -17.77
CA GLU A 142 -62.10 30.72 -18.55
C GLU A 142 -63.24 30.39 -19.52
N ILE A 143 -63.16 29.28 -20.23
CA ILE A 143 -64.21 28.83 -21.14
C ILE A 143 -65.51 28.59 -20.36
N ARG A 144 -65.44 27.88 -19.23
CA ARG A 144 -66.59 27.62 -18.36
C ARG A 144 -67.19 28.92 -17.83
N GLN A 145 -66.35 29.87 -17.39
CA GLN A 145 -66.80 31.17 -16.92
C GLN A 145 -67.51 31.96 -18.01
N LYS A 146 -66.91 32.06 -19.22
CA LYS A 146 -67.54 32.70 -20.39
C LYS A 146 -68.87 32.03 -20.76
N GLN A 147 -68.96 30.70 -20.70
CA GLN A 147 -70.20 29.97 -20.94
C GLN A 147 -71.28 30.30 -19.90
N MET A 148 -70.90 30.37 -18.61
CA MET A 148 -71.81 30.78 -17.54
C MET A 148 -72.28 32.23 -17.71
N GLU A 149 -71.38 33.16 -18.02
CA GLU A 149 -71.71 34.56 -18.30
C GLU A 149 -72.66 34.69 -19.48
N MET A 150 -72.41 33.99 -20.59
CA MET A 150 -73.32 33.95 -21.74
C MET A 150 -74.69 33.38 -21.38
N ARG A 151 -74.74 32.30 -20.58
CA ARG A 151 -75.99 31.70 -20.10
C ARG A 151 -76.77 32.69 -19.23
N MET A 152 -76.11 33.37 -18.29
CA MET A 152 -76.71 34.39 -17.43
C MET A 152 -77.27 35.56 -18.25
N LYS A 153 -76.50 36.06 -19.24
CA LYS A 153 -76.95 37.13 -20.13
C LYS A 153 -78.19 36.73 -20.95
N ARG A 154 -78.24 35.49 -21.46
CA ARG A 154 -79.42 34.96 -22.16
C ARG A 154 -80.64 34.85 -21.24
N MET A 155 -80.46 34.37 -20.01
CA MET A 155 -81.56 34.29 -19.04
C MET A 155 -82.08 35.68 -18.66
N GLN A 156 -81.21 36.67 -18.44
CA GLN A 156 -81.61 38.05 -18.20
C GLN A 156 -82.39 38.64 -19.37
N ALA A 157 -81.95 38.42 -20.61
CA ALA A 157 -82.67 38.88 -21.80
C ALA A 157 -84.05 38.21 -21.97
N GLN A 158 -84.17 36.91 -21.67
CA GLN A 158 -85.48 36.22 -21.65
C GLN A 158 -86.39 36.76 -20.54
N ASN A 159 -85.85 37.03 -19.36
CA ASN A 159 -86.62 37.57 -18.24
C ASN A 159 -87.09 39.01 -18.53
N GLN A 160 -86.26 39.85 -19.16
CA GLN A 160 -86.65 41.20 -19.62
C GLN A 160 -87.73 41.16 -20.72
N ASN A 161 -87.66 40.19 -21.64
CA ASN A 161 -88.73 39.96 -22.63
C ASN A 161 -89.98 39.30 -22.02
N GLN A 162 -89.92 38.83 -20.77
CA GLN A 162 -91.04 38.22 -20.03
C GLN A 162 -91.66 39.14 -18.96
N GLU A 163 -91.21 40.41 -18.82
CA GLU A 163 -91.87 41.37 -17.93
C GLU A 163 -93.19 41.95 -18.52
N PRO A 164 -94.18 42.29 -17.67
CA PRO A 164 -95.40 41.49 -17.55
C PRO A 164 -96.58 42.06 -18.34
N ALA A 165 -96.97 41.39 -19.42
CA ALA A 165 -98.24 41.73 -20.08
C ALA A 165 -99.49 41.13 -19.38
N GLN A 166 -99.37 40.31 -18.33
CA GLN A 166 -100.54 39.60 -17.76
C GLN A 166 -100.60 39.43 -16.23
N ASN A 167 -99.62 39.88 -15.44
CA ASN A 167 -99.64 39.68 -13.98
C ASN A 167 -100.10 40.90 -13.16
N ALA A 168 -100.40 42.03 -13.80
CA ALA A 168 -100.90 43.22 -13.11
C ALA A 168 -102.41 43.16 -12.75
N THR A 169 -103.15 42.14 -13.20
CA THR A 169 -104.63 42.14 -13.13
C THR A 169 -105.22 41.31 -11.96
N ILE A 170 -104.43 40.42 -11.33
CA ILE A 170 -104.97 39.49 -10.32
C ILE A 170 -104.88 40.07 -8.89
N TRP A 171 -103.76 40.70 -8.51
CA TRP A 171 -103.60 41.26 -7.17
C TRP A 171 -104.24 42.65 -6.99
N THR A 172 -104.45 43.40 -8.07
CA THR A 172 -105.09 44.74 -8.04
C THR A 172 -106.61 44.70 -7.88
N LYS A 173 -107.25 43.56 -8.20
CA LYS A 173 -108.71 43.37 -8.03
C LYS A 173 -109.15 43.01 -6.60
N LEU A 174 -108.21 42.66 -5.71
CA LEU A 174 -108.50 42.27 -4.32
C LEU A 174 -108.42 43.43 -3.31
N PHE A 175 -107.76 44.54 -3.65
CA PHE A 175 -107.57 45.68 -2.73
C PHE A 175 -108.44 46.92 -3.02
N LYS A 176 -109.34 46.86 -4.02
CA LYS A 176 -110.26 47.96 -4.36
C LYS A 176 -111.71 47.58 -4.05
N ARG A 177 -111.97 47.29 -2.78
CA ARG A 177 -113.32 47.19 -2.21
C ARG A 177 -113.29 47.71 -0.77
N ALA A 178 -113.27 49.03 -0.66
CA ALA A 178 -113.67 49.82 0.50
C ALA A 178 -114.32 51.09 -0.05
#